data_AF-Q2KAN1-F1
#
_entry.id   AF-Q2KAN1-F1
#
_cell.length_a   1.000
_cell.length_b   1.000
_cell.length_c   1.000
_cell.angle_alpha   90.00
_cell.angle_beta   90.00
_cell.angle_gamma   90.00
#
_symmetry.space_group_name_H-M   'P 1'
#
loop_
_entity.id
_entity.type
_entity.pdbx_description
1 polymer ?
#
loop_
_entity_poly.entity_id
_entity_poly.type
_entity_poly.pdbx_seq_one_letter_code
_entity_poly.pdbx_strand_id
1 'polypeptide(L)'
;MANSWDGVDLRNMIVEHEKLSFIQRYACLIGRFAAFDITAPNAGLRGEVEKSIMAFTAEQLAGNCSFLMSIRFLARQTRGMFDAGPRLARLLASHQRWLLTQTAYALHLEYDPRDPTSGFTAVRLTGRITAHKVASRNTVLAFIEELYTYRFITHTPGDERRRPRHFEPAIVSHQAMFTWIHVNLAALDLLDGGERAAFFQANPALMKLVQPRIARHCLEDAAWREPPEQVAQFLWTEAGGLVVDNFIARMEPEETEAGKFLVGRVETRALAADFMMSRTHLQRLLAKAAQRGCVGWHDEPRKTRLWISQGFVEEYSAWQAVKFAYVDEAFEWAKARIEELAV
;
A
#
# COMPACT_ATOMS: atom_id res chain seq x y z
N MET A 1 42.56 -12.24 -31.04
CA MET A 1 42.28 -10.84 -30.70
C MET A 1 40.78 -10.67 -30.60
N ALA A 2 40.33 -10.18 -29.44
CA ALA A 2 39.03 -9.58 -29.10
C ALA A 2 37.74 -10.16 -29.69
N ASN A 3 37.01 -10.91 -28.86
CA ASN A 3 35.57 -11.14 -29.00
C ASN A 3 34.81 -9.87 -28.56
N SER A 4 34.04 -9.27 -29.47
CA SER A 4 33.09 -8.21 -29.17
C SER A 4 31.76 -8.80 -28.67
N TRP A 5 31.59 -8.87 -27.35
CA TRP A 5 30.27 -8.97 -26.71
C TRP A 5 30.03 -7.63 -26.00
N ASP A 6 29.73 -6.60 -26.79
CA ASP A 6 29.36 -5.29 -26.26
C ASP A 6 27.90 -5.31 -25.77
N GLY A 7 27.75 -5.20 -24.45
CA GLY A 7 26.69 -4.38 -23.85
C GLY A 7 25.25 -4.88 -23.97
N VAL A 8 24.95 -6.13 -23.58
CA VAL A 8 23.59 -6.42 -23.10
C VAL A 8 23.41 -5.64 -21.80
N ASP A 9 22.60 -4.58 -21.82
CA ASP A 9 22.22 -3.83 -20.63
C ASP A 9 21.32 -4.72 -19.75
N LEU A 10 21.97 -5.53 -18.91
CA LEU A 10 21.34 -6.45 -17.98
C LEU A 10 20.32 -5.75 -17.08
N ARG A 11 20.46 -4.44 -16.85
CA ARG A 11 19.48 -3.66 -16.08
C ARG A 11 18.18 -3.47 -16.88
N ASN A 12 18.26 -3.24 -18.18
CA ASN A 12 17.08 -3.13 -19.05
C ASN A 12 16.34 -4.46 -19.17
N MET A 13 17.08 -5.58 -19.32
CA MET A 13 16.44 -6.91 -19.37
C MET A 13 15.74 -7.29 -18.07
N ILE A 14 16.34 -7.00 -16.90
CA ILE A 14 15.71 -7.30 -15.60
C ILE A 14 14.44 -6.45 -15.42
N VAL A 15 14.48 -5.16 -15.78
CA VAL A 15 13.32 -4.26 -15.65
C VAL A 15 12.20 -4.64 -16.62
N GLU A 16 12.51 -5.01 -17.87
CA GLU A 16 11.50 -5.46 -18.83
C GLU A 16 10.88 -6.80 -18.44
N HIS A 17 11.69 -7.74 -17.94
CA HIS A 17 11.19 -9.01 -17.42
C HIS A 17 10.26 -8.81 -16.21
N GLU A 18 10.62 -7.94 -15.26
CA GLU A 18 9.75 -7.60 -14.12
C GLU A 18 8.46 -6.90 -14.55
N LYS A 19 8.51 -6.00 -15.54
CA LYS A 19 7.31 -5.34 -16.09
C LYS A 19 6.35 -6.36 -16.72
N LEU A 20 6.86 -7.24 -17.57
CA LEU A 20 6.06 -8.28 -18.22
C LEU A 20 5.52 -9.28 -17.19
N SER A 21 6.34 -9.69 -16.21
CA SER A 21 5.89 -10.59 -15.14
C SER A 21 4.84 -9.95 -14.25
N PHE A 22 4.97 -8.65 -13.93
CA PHE A 22 3.97 -7.92 -13.15
C PHE A 22 2.66 -7.83 -13.92
N ILE A 23 2.66 -7.44 -15.20
CA ILE A 23 1.45 -7.35 -16.02
C ILE A 23 0.75 -8.72 -16.14
N GLN A 24 1.49 -9.78 -16.43
CA GLN A 24 0.94 -11.13 -16.58
C GLN A 24 0.40 -11.69 -15.25
N ARG A 25 1.15 -11.53 -14.15
CA ARG A 25 0.71 -11.97 -12.82
C ARG A 25 -0.43 -11.12 -12.28
N TYR A 26 -0.46 -9.83 -12.62
CA TYR A 26 -1.55 -8.94 -12.28
C TYR A 26 -2.84 -9.31 -13.02
N ALA A 27 -2.77 -9.59 -14.33
CA ALA A 27 -3.91 -10.11 -15.07
C ALA A 27 -4.42 -11.44 -14.48
N CYS A 28 -3.52 -12.31 -14.01
CA CYS A 28 -3.89 -13.53 -13.28
C CYS A 28 -4.51 -13.22 -11.91
N LEU A 29 -4.00 -12.23 -11.18
CA LEU A 29 -4.54 -11.80 -9.89
C LEU A 29 -5.95 -11.23 -10.04
N ILE A 30 -6.18 -10.36 -11.03
CA ILE A 30 -7.53 -9.87 -11.42
C ILE A 30 -8.43 -11.04 -11.85
N GLY A 31 -7.94 -11.95 -12.68
CA GLY A 31 -8.70 -13.13 -13.11
C GLY A 31 -9.11 -14.05 -11.95
N ARG A 32 -8.28 -14.15 -10.90
CA ARG A 32 -8.61 -14.85 -9.65
C ARG A 32 -9.61 -14.09 -8.80
N PHE A 33 -9.61 -12.76 -8.83
CA PHE A 33 -10.65 -11.94 -8.18
C PHE A 33 -12.00 -12.08 -8.90
N ALA A 34 -12.01 -12.13 -10.23
CA ALA A 34 -13.23 -12.38 -11.01
C ALA A 34 -13.78 -13.82 -10.84
N ALA A 35 -12.94 -14.77 -10.42
CA ALA A 35 -13.32 -16.17 -10.18
C ALA A 35 -13.73 -16.45 -8.72
N PHE A 36 -13.68 -15.46 -7.82
CA PHE A 36 -14.32 -15.55 -6.51
C PHE A 36 -15.82 -15.28 -6.69
N ASP A 37 -16.52 -16.31 -7.15
CA ASP A 37 -17.97 -16.32 -7.29
C ASP A 37 -18.59 -16.30 -5.88
N ILE A 38 -18.93 -15.11 -5.39
CA ILE A 38 -19.74 -14.95 -4.16
C ILE A 38 -21.19 -15.21 -4.55
N THR A 39 -21.52 -16.47 -4.81
CA THR A 39 -22.92 -16.91 -4.87
C THR A 39 -23.41 -17.21 -3.46
N ALA A 40 -24.13 -16.24 -2.87
CA ALA A 40 -25.05 -16.50 -1.76
C ALA A 40 -26.45 -16.01 -2.15
N PRO A 41 -27.52 -16.73 -1.78
CA PRO A 41 -28.80 -16.60 -2.45
C PRO A 41 -29.57 -15.35 -2.00
N ASN A 42 -30.13 -14.69 -3.00
CA ASN A 42 -31.13 -13.65 -2.84
C ASN A 42 -32.39 -14.22 -2.17
N ALA A 43 -32.70 -13.78 -0.95
CA ALA A 43 -34.02 -13.93 -0.34
C ALA A 43 -34.31 -12.66 0.45
N GLY A 44 -35.26 -11.87 -0.09
CA GLY A 44 -35.41 -10.47 0.23
C GLY A 44 -36.01 -10.15 1.59
N LEU A 45 -35.99 -8.86 1.90
CA LEU A 45 -37.07 -8.10 2.53
C LEU A 45 -36.88 -6.63 2.12
N ARG A 46 -37.79 -6.15 1.27
CA ARG A 46 -38.00 -4.72 1.06
C ARG A 46 -38.51 -4.14 2.37
N GLY A 47 -37.72 -3.28 3.00
CA GLY A 47 -38.14 -2.55 4.19
C GLY A 47 -36.97 -1.98 4.96
N GLU A 48 -36.33 -0.94 4.40
CA GLU A 48 -35.69 0.19 5.09
C GLU A 48 -34.90 1.00 4.04
N VAL A 49 -35.64 1.78 3.26
CA VAL A 49 -35.10 2.83 2.41
C VAL A 49 -34.88 4.04 3.31
N GLU A 50 -33.68 4.13 3.91
CA GLU A 50 -32.95 5.34 4.34
C GLU A 50 -31.75 4.94 5.22
N LYS A 51 -30.80 4.16 4.68
CA LYS A 51 -29.47 4.08 5.28
C LYS A 51 -28.63 5.17 4.64
N SER A 52 -28.47 6.29 5.36
CA SER A 52 -27.45 7.28 5.03
C SER A 52 -26.12 6.56 4.82
N ILE A 53 -25.63 6.59 3.57
CA ILE A 53 -24.39 5.97 3.12
C ILE A 53 -23.25 6.81 3.70
N MET A 54 -22.87 6.51 4.94
CA MET A 54 -21.77 7.16 5.62
C MET A 54 -20.56 6.25 5.56
N ALA A 55 -19.46 6.77 5.01
CA ALA A 55 -18.17 6.10 5.08
C ALA A 55 -17.81 5.77 6.54
N PHE A 56 -17.13 4.64 6.74
CA PHE A 56 -16.65 4.24 8.05
C PHE A 56 -15.69 5.28 8.64
N THR A 57 -15.88 5.61 9.92
CA THR A 57 -14.87 6.37 10.67
C THR A 57 -13.74 5.47 11.15
N ALA A 58 -12.60 6.06 11.50
CA ALA A 58 -11.47 5.31 12.05
C ALA A 58 -11.85 4.60 13.37
N GLU A 59 -12.67 5.24 14.21
CA GLU A 59 -13.14 4.66 15.48
C GLU A 59 -14.06 3.46 15.24
N GLN A 60 -14.95 3.55 14.25
CA GLN A 60 -15.83 2.44 13.88
C GLN A 60 -15.03 1.23 13.39
N LEU A 61 -14.01 1.46 12.55
CA LEU A 61 -13.13 0.41 12.06
C LEU A 61 -12.28 -0.19 13.19
N ALA A 62 -11.67 0.64 14.02
CA ALA A 62 -10.84 0.19 15.15
C ALA A 62 -11.64 -0.61 16.19
N GLY A 63 -12.92 -0.28 16.39
CA GLY A 63 -13.83 -0.99 17.28
C GLY A 63 -14.49 -2.24 16.66
N ASN A 64 -14.31 -2.49 15.36
CA ASN A 64 -14.93 -3.63 14.68
C ASN A 64 -14.06 -4.89 14.80
N CYS A 65 -14.58 -5.93 15.46
CA CYS A 65 -13.88 -7.20 15.67
C CYS A 65 -13.47 -7.90 14.36
N SER A 66 -14.20 -7.66 13.27
CA SER A 66 -13.91 -8.24 11.95
C SER A 66 -12.85 -7.44 11.17
N PHE A 67 -12.49 -6.22 11.61
CA PHE A 67 -11.55 -5.39 10.88
C PHE A 67 -10.14 -5.99 10.79
N LEU A 68 -9.76 -6.76 11.80
CA LEU A 68 -8.52 -7.53 11.73
C LEU A 68 -8.49 -8.49 10.52
N MET A 69 -9.63 -9.07 10.13
CA MET A 69 -9.70 -9.93 8.95
C MET A 69 -9.50 -9.16 7.66
N SER A 70 -10.03 -7.94 7.55
CA SER A 70 -9.80 -7.05 6.42
C SER A 70 -8.32 -6.66 6.28
N ILE A 71 -7.65 -6.35 7.38
CA ILE A 71 -6.21 -6.06 7.39
C ILE A 71 -5.40 -7.30 6.99
N ARG A 72 -5.76 -8.49 7.51
CA ARG A 72 -5.13 -9.76 7.10
C ARG A 72 -5.28 -10.05 5.62
N PHE A 73 -6.48 -9.85 5.09
CA PHE A 73 -6.74 -9.96 3.66
C PHE A 73 -5.83 -9.01 2.88
N LEU A 74 -5.79 -7.72 3.25
CA LEU A 74 -4.94 -6.74 2.59
C LEU A 74 -3.47 -7.14 2.62
N ALA A 75 -2.96 -7.57 3.77
CA ALA A 75 -1.56 -7.99 3.93
C ALA A 75 -1.20 -9.18 3.01
N ARG A 76 -2.12 -10.13 2.81
CA ARG A 76 -1.95 -11.22 1.84
C ARG A 76 -1.92 -10.72 0.40
N GLN A 77 -2.78 -9.76 0.06
CA GLN A 77 -2.78 -9.16 -1.28
C GLN A 77 -1.49 -8.37 -1.55
N THR A 78 -1.04 -7.58 -0.58
CA THR A 78 0.22 -6.82 -0.68
C THR A 78 1.42 -7.76 -0.83
N ARG A 79 1.42 -8.94 -0.17
CA ARG A 79 2.44 -9.97 -0.41
C ARG A 79 2.40 -10.49 -1.84
N GLY A 80 1.22 -10.76 -2.40
CA GLY A 80 1.07 -11.15 -3.80
C GLY A 80 1.59 -10.10 -4.79
N MET A 81 1.34 -8.81 -4.50
CA MET A 81 1.88 -7.69 -5.28
C MET A 81 3.41 -7.62 -5.21
N PHE A 82 3.98 -7.88 -4.02
CA PHE A 82 5.43 -7.96 -3.84
C PHE A 82 6.03 -9.10 -4.66
N ASP A 83 5.46 -10.31 -4.61
CA ASP A 83 5.95 -11.45 -5.37
C ASP A 83 5.84 -11.26 -6.90
N ALA A 84 4.94 -10.37 -7.36
CA ALA A 84 4.78 -10.01 -8.77
C ALA A 84 5.74 -8.91 -9.25
N GLY A 85 6.10 -7.97 -8.38
CA GLY A 85 6.96 -6.82 -8.71
C GLY A 85 7.64 -6.23 -7.47
N PRO A 86 8.73 -6.85 -6.95
CA PRO A 86 9.30 -6.50 -5.65
C PRO A 86 9.75 -5.04 -5.54
N ARG A 87 10.36 -4.49 -6.61
CA ARG A 87 10.84 -3.09 -6.62
C ARG A 87 9.69 -2.08 -6.57
N LEU A 88 8.59 -2.38 -7.26
CA LEU A 88 7.41 -1.50 -7.29
C LEU A 88 6.63 -1.59 -5.97
N ALA A 89 6.46 -2.79 -5.42
CA ALA A 89 5.83 -2.98 -4.12
C ALA A 89 6.60 -2.30 -2.98
N ARG A 90 7.94 -2.18 -3.09
CA ARG A 90 8.77 -1.45 -2.11
C ARG A 90 8.49 0.05 -2.05
N LEU A 91 7.78 0.61 -3.02
CA LEU A 91 7.29 1.99 -2.92
C LEU A 91 6.28 2.16 -1.77
N LEU A 92 5.67 1.08 -1.30
CA LEU A 92 4.69 1.06 -0.21
C LEU A 92 5.21 0.36 1.05
N ALA A 93 6.47 -0.10 1.06
CA ALA A 93 7.03 -0.96 2.12
C ALA A 93 7.52 -0.22 3.38
N SER A 94 7.71 1.09 3.31
CA SER A 94 7.98 1.96 4.45
C SER A 94 7.00 3.12 4.44
N HIS A 95 6.71 3.68 5.61
CA HIS A 95 5.68 4.72 5.71
C HIS A 95 6.09 6.02 4.98
N GLN A 96 7.37 6.37 5.05
CA GLN A 96 7.90 7.51 4.29
C GLN A 96 7.72 7.33 2.78
N ARG A 97 8.06 6.14 2.25
CA ARG A 97 7.90 5.84 0.82
C ARG A 97 6.44 5.76 0.41
N TRP A 98 5.58 5.24 1.28
CA TRP A 98 4.12 5.24 1.05
C TRP A 98 3.62 6.67 0.85
N LEU A 99 3.96 7.60 1.75
CA LEU A 99 3.54 9.01 1.66
C LEU A 99 4.11 9.70 0.42
N LEU A 100 5.40 9.47 0.10
CA LEU A 100 6.03 9.98 -1.11
C LEU A 100 5.30 9.50 -2.37
N THR A 101 5.01 8.21 -2.45
CA THR A 101 4.38 7.57 -3.61
C THR A 101 2.95 8.07 -3.80
N GLN A 102 2.15 8.09 -2.74
CA GLN A 102 0.76 8.56 -2.80
C GLN A 102 0.69 10.04 -3.19
N THR A 103 1.57 10.87 -2.61
CA THR A 103 1.62 12.32 -2.90
C THR A 103 2.09 12.59 -4.33
N ALA A 104 3.12 11.89 -4.80
CA ALA A 104 3.62 12.02 -6.17
C ALA A 104 2.54 11.66 -7.20
N TYR A 105 1.80 10.58 -6.92
CA TYR A 105 0.72 10.12 -7.78
C TYR A 105 -0.48 11.09 -7.79
N ALA A 106 -0.85 11.63 -6.63
CA ALA A 106 -1.89 12.64 -6.50
C ALA A 106 -1.56 13.89 -7.31
N LEU A 107 -0.32 14.38 -7.17
CA LEU A 107 0.15 15.53 -7.95
C LEU A 107 0.07 15.28 -9.46
N HIS A 108 0.30 14.06 -9.94
CA HIS A 108 0.13 13.74 -11.36
C HIS A 108 -1.33 13.84 -11.79
N LEU A 109 -2.26 13.27 -11.02
CA LEU A 109 -3.69 13.29 -11.34
C LEU A 109 -4.31 14.70 -11.24
N GLU A 110 -3.77 15.54 -10.35
CA GLU A 110 -4.19 16.93 -10.13
C GLU A 110 -3.51 17.93 -11.08
N TYR A 111 -2.88 17.46 -12.16
CA TYR A 111 -2.27 18.36 -13.15
C TYR A 111 -3.34 19.25 -13.82
N ASP A 112 -3.13 20.57 -13.73
CA ASP A 112 -3.93 21.58 -14.43
C ASP A 112 -3.11 22.15 -15.60
N PRO A 113 -3.51 21.90 -16.86
CA PRO A 113 -2.83 22.45 -18.04
C PRO A 113 -2.77 23.99 -18.07
N ARG A 114 -3.63 24.68 -17.31
CA ARG A 114 -3.67 26.14 -17.21
C ARG A 114 -2.66 26.70 -16.22
N ASP A 115 -2.14 25.87 -15.31
CA ASP A 115 -1.10 26.22 -14.35
C ASP A 115 0.17 25.38 -14.62
N PRO A 116 1.19 25.96 -15.30
CA PRO A 116 2.48 25.32 -15.55
C PRO A 116 3.26 24.88 -14.30
N THR A 117 2.85 25.32 -13.11
CA THR A 117 3.48 24.97 -11.84
C THR A 117 2.77 23.82 -11.12
N SER A 118 1.59 23.42 -11.62
CA SER A 118 0.80 22.29 -11.13
C SER A 118 1.45 20.95 -11.51
N GLY A 119 0.77 19.84 -11.20
CA GLY A 119 1.25 18.52 -11.61
C GLY A 119 2.37 17.94 -10.74
N PHE A 120 2.84 16.77 -11.15
CA PHE A 120 3.96 16.09 -10.52
C PHE A 120 5.29 16.65 -11.02
N THR A 121 5.84 17.58 -10.25
CA THR A 121 7.18 18.13 -10.42
C THR A 121 8.02 17.92 -9.17
N ALA A 122 9.35 17.95 -9.30
CA ALA A 122 10.26 17.83 -8.15
C ALA A 122 10.03 18.94 -7.11
N VAL A 123 9.70 20.16 -7.56
CA VAL A 123 9.44 21.31 -6.68
C VAL A 123 8.16 21.09 -5.89
N ARG A 124 7.07 20.69 -6.55
CA ARG A 124 5.76 20.46 -5.90
C ARG A 124 5.83 19.31 -4.90
N LEU A 125 6.43 18.18 -5.27
CA LEU A 125 6.57 17.04 -4.35
C LEU A 125 7.45 17.43 -3.15
N THR A 126 8.57 18.11 -3.37
CA THR A 126 9.42 18.60 -2.28
C THR A 126 8.65 19.52 -1.34
N GLY A 127 7.93 20.50 -1.88
CA GLY A 127 7.14 21.45 -1.09
C GLY A 127 6.12 20.75 -0.19
N ARG A 128 5.30 19.85 -0.75
CA ARG A 128 4.31 19.08 0.02
C ARG A 128 4.97 18.22 1.10
N ILE A 129 5.96 17.42 0.74
CA ILE A 129 6.56 16.43 1.65
C ILE A 129 7.33 17.09 2.80
N THR A 130 8.07 18.16 2.51
CA THR A 130 8.84 18.88 3.54
C THR A 130 7.94 19.67 4.48
N ALA A 131 6.81 20.23 4.00
CA ALA A 131 5.84 20.94 4.83
C ALA A 131 5.28 20.04 5.96
N HIS A 132 5.10 18.75 5.67
CA HIS A 132 4.64 17.75 6.64
C HIS A 132 5.78 16.98 7.33
N LYS A 133 7.04 17.42 7.17
CA LYS A 133 8.25 16.80 7.77
C LYS A 133 8.40 15.30 7.47
N VAL A 134 7.85 14.83 6.36
CA VAL A 134 7.88 13.40 5.98
C VAL A 134 9.28 13.00 5.51
N ALA A 135 9.94 13.87 4.74
CA ALA A 135 11.29 13.62 4.24
C ALA A 135 12.04 14.93 3.96
N SER A 136 13.37 14.86 3.93
CA SER A 136 14.21 15.98 3.51
C SER A 136 14.11 16.22 2.01
N ARG A 137 14.46 17.43 1.54
CA ARG A 137 14.57 17.73 0.11
C ARG A 137 15.45 16.73 -0.64
N ASN A 138 16.60 16.36 -0.07
CA ASN A 138 17.53 15.42 -0.71
C ASN A 138 16.92 14.02 -0.84
N THR A 139 16.17 13.58 0.17
CA THR A 139 15.43 12.32 0.14
C THR A 139 14.37 12.32 -0.96
N VAL A 140 13.63 13.42 -1.14
CA VAL A 140 12.64 13.55 -2.22
C VAL A 140 13.30 13.46 -3.59
N LEU A 141 14.43 14.16 -3.79
CA LEU A 141 15.14 14.13 -5.07
C LEU A 141 15.70 12.74 -5.39
N ALA A 142 16.29 12.07 -4.40
CA ALA A 142 16.77 10.69 -4.55
C ALA A 142 15.62 9.72 -4.87
N PHE A 143 14.45 9.90 -4.24
CA PHE A 143 13.25 9.11 -4.55
C PHE A 143 12.79 9.31 -6.00
N ILE A 144 12.73 10.55 -6.50
CA ILE A 144 12.36 10.82 -7.90
C ILE A 144 13.37 10.19 -8.87
N GLU A 145 14.66 10.33 -8.58
CA GLU A 145 15.74 9.72 -9.39
C GLU A 145 15.62 8.19 -9.43
N GLU A 146 15.29 7.56 -8.29
CA GLU A 146 15.02 6.14 -8.19
C GLU A 146 13.84 5.71 -9.07
N LEU A 147 12.70 6.42 -8.97
CA LEU A 147 11.52 6.14 -9.80
C LEU A 147 11.83 6.26 -11.30
N TYR A 148 12.61 7.28 -11.68
CA TYR A 148 13.02 7.50 -13.06
C TYR A 148 13.98 6.40 -13.54
N THR A 149 14.97 6.05 -12.72
CA THR A 149 15.96 4.99 -13.01
C THR A 149 15.28 3.64 -13.24
N TYR A 150 14.29 3.29 -12.42
CA TYR A 150 13.53 2.05 -12.59
C TYR A 150 12.39 2.15 -13.61
N ARG A 151 12.27 3.28 -14.32
CA ARG A 151 11.24 3.52 -15.34
C ARG A 151 9.82 3.32 -14.78
N PHE A 152 9.61 3.70 -13.53
CA PHE A 152 8.30 3.81 -12.89
C PHE A 152 7.64 5.16 -13.20
N ILE A 153 8.44 6.15 -13.59
CA ILE A 153 7.99 7.43 -14.11
C ILE A 153 8.80 7.79 -15.35
N THR A 154 8.23 8.64 -16.21
CA THR A 154 8.89 9.24 -17.37
C THR A 154 8.68 10.76 -17.35
N HIS A 155 9.45 11.49 -18.15
CA HIS A 155 9.11 12.89 -18.42
C HIS A 155 7.83 12.93 -19.26
N THR A 156 6.95 13.88 -18.96
CA THR A 156 5.80 14.15 -19.82
C THR A 156 6.28 14.52 -21.23
N PRO A 157 5.70 13.96 -22.31
CA PRO A 157 6.12 14.25 -23.68
C PRO A 157 6.17 15.75 -23.97
N GLY A 158 7.29 16.22 -24.52
CA GLY A 158 7.50 17.64 -24.86
C GLY A 158 8.05 18.51 -23.71
N ASP A 159 8.09 18.01 -22.48
CA ASP A 159 8.54 18.77 -21.30
C ASP A 159 10.00 18.49 -20.89
N GLU A 160 10.75 17.71 -21.67
CA GLU A 160 12.16 17.37 -21.39
C GLU A 160 13.06 18.59 -21.20
N ARG A 161 12.75 19.67 -21.94
CA ARG A 161 13.48 20.95 -21.91
C ARG A 161 12.79 22.03 -21.06
N ARG A 162 11.57 21.77 -20.56
CA ARG A 162 10.78 22.74 -19.79
C ARG A 162 11.22 22.74 -18.33
N ARG A 163 11.13 23.92 -17.69
CA ARG A 163 11.30 24.07 -16.24
C ARG A 163 10.02 24.66 -15.65
N PRO A 164 9.43 24.04 -14.62
CA PRO A 164 9.80 22.74 -14.03
C PRO A 164 9.54 21.57 -14.99
N ARG A 165 10.25 20.44 -14.77
CA ARG A 165 10.00 19.19 -15.50
C ARG A 165 8.82 18.46 -14.85
N HIS A 166 7.83 18.09 -15.66
CA HIS A 166 6.72 17.24 -15.24
C HIS A 166 7.07 15.77 -15.45
N PHE A 167 6.54 14.95 -14.54
CA PHE A 167 6.66 13.51 -14.58
C PHE A 167 5.28 12.88 -14.71
N GLU A 168 5.22 11.78 -15.45
CA GLU A 168 4.04 10.93 -15.55
C GLU A 168 4.37 9.51 -15.08
N PRO A 169 3.44 8.81 -14.42
CA PRO A 169 3.62 7.42 -14.04
C PRO A 169 3.64 6.53 -15.29
N ALA A 170 4.55 5.57 -15.31
CA ALA A 170 4.52 4.51 -16.29
C ALA A 170 3.24 3.66 -16.13
N ILE A 171 2.85 2.95 -17.19
CA ILE A 171 1.67 2.06 -17.20
C ILE A 171 1.67 1.10 -16.00
N VAL A 172 2.82 0.50 -15.68
CA VAL A 172 2.97 -0.42 -14.54
C VAL A 172 2.68 0.25 -13.20
N SER A 173 3.09 1.52 -13.04
CA SER A 173 2.84 2.31 -11.82
C SER A 173 1.38 2.70 -11.70
N HIS A 174 0.73 3.05 -12.82
CA HIS A 174 -0.71 3.31 -12.86
C HIS A 174 -1.50 2.05 -12.50
N GLN A 175 -1.16 0.90 -13.08
CA GLN A 175 -1.78 -0.38 -12.76
C GLN A 175 -1.61 -0.72 -11.28
N ALA A 176 -0.41 -0.63 -10.73
CA ALA A 176 -0.16 -0.93 -9.32
C ALA A 176 -0.94 0.00 -8.37
N MET A 177 -1.05 1.30 -8.69
CA MET A 177 -1.84 2.24 -7.91
C MET A 177 -3.35 1.91 -7.98
N PHE A 178 -3.86 1.59 -9.18
CA PHE A 178 -5.24 1.13 -9.35
C PHE A 178 -5.52 -0.12 -8.52
N THR A 179 -4.63 -1.13 -8.60
CA THR A 179 -4.74 -2.35 -7.80
C THR A 179 -4.74 -2.03 -6.31
N TRP A 180 -3.84 -1.14 -5.88
CA TRP A 180 -3.73 -0.77 -4.47
C TRP A 180 -5.06 -0.20 -3.95
N ILE A 181 -5.71 0.71 -4.69
CA ILE A 181 -7.04 1.23 -4.30
C ILE A 181 -8.05 0.08 -4.27
N HIS A 182 -8.12 -0.71 -5.34
CA HIS A 182 -9.06 -1.82 -5.48
C HIS A 182 -8.96 -2.82 -4.31
N VAL A 183 -7.76 -3.24 -3.91
CA VAL A 183 -7.61 -4.20 -2.81
C VAL A 183 -7.92 -3.60 -1.43
N ASN A 184 -7.76 -2.28 -1.24
CA ASN A 184 -8.22 -1.63 0.00
C ASN A 184 -9.76 -1.54 0.03
N LEU A 185 -10.41 -1.26 -1.11
CA LEU A 185 -11.88 -1.30 -1.21
C LEU A 185 -12.42 -2.72 -0.98
N ALA A 186 -11.80 -3.73 -1.58
CA ALA A 186 -12.20 -5.12 -1.38
C ALA A 186 -12.03 -5.57 0.08
N ALA A 187 -11.02 -5.04 0.78
CA ALA A 187 -10.85 -5.29 2.20
C ALA A 187 -11.97 -4.63 3.05
N LEU A 188 -12.47 -3.45 2.66
CA LEU A 188 -13.63 -2.81 3.30
C LEU A 188 -14.91 -3.60 3.06
N ASP A 189 -15.10 -4.11 1.84
CA ASP A 189 -16.28 -4.90 1.46
C ASP A 189 -16.42 -6.19 2.31
N LEU A 190 -15.33 -6.70 2.91
CA LEU A 190 -15.39 -7.82 3.86
C LEU A 190 -16.09 -7.47 5.19
N LEU A 191 -16.25 -6.19 5.52
CA LEU A 191 -16.85 -5.74 6.78
C LEU A 191 -18.37 -5.73 6.72
N ASP A 192 -18.92 -5.34 5.58
CA ASP A 192 -20.36 -5.08 5.40
C ASP A 192 -20.98 -5.76 4.17
N GLY A 193 -20.20 -6.56 3.44
CA GLY A 193 -20.64 -7.18 2.19
C GLY A 193 -20.85 -6.19 1.05
N GLY A 194 -20.19 -5.03 1.12
CA GLY A 194 -20.28 -3.98 0.10
C GLY A 194 -19.75 -4.40 -1.27
N GLU A 195 -19.98 -3.53 -2.26
CA GLU A 195 -19.56 -3.74 -3.66
C GLU A 195 -18.60 -2.63 -4.13
N ARG A 196 -17.86 -2.00 -3.22
CA ARG A 196 -17.01 -0.84 -3.53
C ARG A 196 -15.95 -1.20 -4.55
N ALA A 197 -15.29 -2.35 -4.39
CA ALA A 197 -14.25 -2.82 -5.29
C ALA A 197 -14.81 -3.07 -6.71
N ALA A 198 -15.95 -3.78 -6.79
CA ALA A 198 -16.61 -4.08 -8.06
C ALA A 198 -17.06 -2.80 -8.78
N PHE A 199 -17.64 -1.86 -8.05
CA PHE A 199 -18.04 -0.56 -8.59
C PHE A 199 -16.84 0.26 -9.09
N PHE A 200 -15.75 0.30 -8.32
CA PHE A 200 -14.52 0.98 -8.72
C PHE A 200 -13.90 0.34 -9.98
N GLN A 201 -13.91 -0.99 -10.07
CA GLN A 201 -13.43 -1.73 -11.24
C GLN A 201 -14.27 -1.44 -12.49
N ALA A 202 -15.61 -1.36 -12.35
CA ALA A 202 -16.50 -1.00 -13.44
C ALA A 202 -16.37 0.46 -13.88
N ASN A 203 -15.91 1.34 -12.98
CA ASN A 203 -15.81 2.79 -13.20
C ASN A 203 -14.37 3.30 -12.99
N PRO A 204 -13.40 2.90 -13.82
CA PRO A 204 -11.98 3.20 -13.57
C PRO A 204 -11.65 4.70 -13.60
N ALA A 205 -12.52 5.54 -14.19
CA ALA A 205 -12.40 6.99 -14.15
C ALA A 205 -12.47 7.57 -12.73
N LEU A 206 -13.11 6.87 -11.78
CA LEU A 206 -13.16 7.26 -10.36
C LEU A 206 -11.78 7.43 -9.75
N MET A 207 -10.76 6.74 -10.26
CA MET A 207 -9.40 6.85 -9.76
C MET A 207 -8.87 8.29 -9.73
N LYS A 208 -9.28 9.14 -10.68
CA LYS A 208 -8.91 10.56 -10.73
C LYS A 208 -9.46 11.38 -9.56
N LEU A 209 -10.56 10.92 -8.96
CA LEU A 209 -11.23 11.56 -7.83
C LEU A 209 -10.78 10.94 -6.51
N VAL A 210 -10.75 9.60 -6.44
CA VAL A 210 -10.47 8.83 -5.24
C VAL A 210 -9.01 8.98 -4.80
N GLN A 211 -8.05 8.78 -5.71
CA GLN A 211 -6.64 8.67 -5.32
C GLN A 211 -6.08 9.98 -4.71
N PRO A 212 -6.28 11.17 -5.33
CA PRO A 212 -5.72 12.40 -4.78
C PRO A 212 -6.34 12.76 -3.43
N ARG A 213 -7.63 12.46 -3.26
CA ARG A 213 -8.35 12.64 -2.02
C ARG A 213 -7.76 11.79 -0.89
N ILE A 214 -7.55 10.49 -1.12
CA ILE A 214 -6.87 9.60 -0.14
C ILE A 214 -5.49 10.15 0.21
N ALA A 215 -4.67 10.45 -0.79
CA ALA A 215 -3.29 10.88 -0.58
C ALA A 215 -3.19 12.17 0.24
N ARG A 216 -4.06 13.15 -0.06
CA ARG A 216 -4.10 14.43 0.65
C ARG A 216 -4.53 14.24 2.11
N HIS A 217 -5.64 13.54 2.35
CA HIS A 217 -6.13 13.32 3.71
C HIS A 217 -5.12 12.56 4.56
N CYS A 218 -4.53 11.50 4.03
CA CYS A 218 -3.48 10.74 4.70
C CYS A 218 -2.20 11.56 4.96
N LEU A 219 -1.81 12.47 4.06
CA LEU A 219 -0.65 13.33 4.26
C LEU A 219 -0.90 14.39 5.35
N GLU A 220 -2.12 14.94 5.39
CA GLU A 220 -2.52 16.01 6.29
C GLU A 220 -2.76 15.51 7.71
N ASP A 221 -3.34 14.32 7.87
CA ASP A 221 -3.65 13.73 9.19
C ASP A 221 -2.40 13.16 9.88
N ALA A 222 -2.10 13.70 11.06
CA ALA A 222 -1.02 13.22 11.91
C ALA A 222 -1.26 11.78 12.40
N ALA A 223 -2.51 11.38 12.64
CA ALA A 223 -2.84 10.04 13.15
C ALA A 223 -2.44 8.94 12.15
N TRP A 224 -2.46 9.23 10.85
CA TRP A 224 -1.88 8.33 9.85
C TRP A 224 -0.39 8.57 9.65
N ARG A 225 0.03 9.83 9.46
CA ARG A 225 1.40 10.21 9.13
C ARG A 225 2.44 9.79 10.19
N GLU A 226 2.01 9.69 11.44
CA GLU A 226 2.87 9.40 12.59
C GLU A 226 2.40 8.10 13.26
N PRO A 227 2.94 6.94 12.85
CA PRO A 227 2.53 5.65 13.40
C PRO A 227 2.81 5.58 14.92
N PRO A 228 2.00 4.83 15.69
CA PRO A 228 2.27 4.55 17.10
C PRO A 228 3.67 3.97 17.31
N GLU A 229 4.29 4.19 18.47
CA GLU A 229 5.71 3.89 18.69
C GLU A 229 6.08 2.42 18.42
N GLN A 230 5.19 1.48 18.74
CA GLN A 230 5.41 0.06 18.49
C GLN A 230 5.34 -0.29 17.01
N VAL A 231 4.51 0.40 16.24
CA VAL A 231 4.36 0.24 14.78
C VAL A 231 5.51 0.93 14.05
N ALA A 232 5.82 2.16 14.46
CA ALA A 232 6.83 3.04 13.88
C ALA A 232 8.21 2.39 13.76
N GLN A 233 8.63 1.58 14.74
CA GLN A 233 9.93 0.91 14.71
C GLN A 233 10.12 0.02 13.46
N PHE A 234 9.04 -0.57 12.94
CA PHE A 234 9.06 -1.31 11.68
C PHE A 234 8.91 -0.35 10.50
N LEU A 235 7.94 0.55 10.57
CA LEU A 235 7.49 1.36 9.42
C LEU A 235 8.48 2.45 8.99
N TRP A 236 9.41 2.86 9.85
CA TRP A 236 10.54 3.75 9.50
C TRP A 236 11.72 3.04 8.84
N THR A 237 11.60 1.73 8.68
CA THR A 237 12.61 0.89 8.04
C THR A 237 12.18 0.60 6.60
N GLU A 238 13.09 0.68 5.64
CA GLU A 238 12.80 0.56 4.19
C GLU A 238 11.96 -0.66 3.77
N ALA A 239 12.07 -1.79 4.50
CA ALA A 239 11.29 -3.00 4.25
C ALA A 239 10.53 -3.48 5.48
N GLY A 240 10.40 -2.66 6.53
CA GLY A 240 9.79 -3.10 7.78
C GLY A 240 8.27 -3.24 7.70
N GLY A 241 7.58 -2.49 6.83
CA GLY A 241 6.16 -2.71 6.55
C GLY A 241 5.89 -4.11 6.00
N LEU A 242 6.76 -4.62 5.11
CA LEU A 242 6.64 -5.99 4.59
C LEU A 242 6.78 -7.06 5.67
N VAL A 243 7.60 -6.79 6.71
CA VAL A 243 7.74 -7.69 7.86
C VAL A 243 6.44 -7.73 8.66
N VAL A 244 5.83 -6.57 8.93
CA VAL A 244 4.56 -6.47 9.65
C VAL A 244 3.45 -7.13 8.84
N ASP A 245 3.31 -6.81 7.56
CA ASP A 245 2.31 -7.41 6.68
C ASP A 245 2.46 -8.93 6.63
N ASN A 246 3.68 -9.46 6.59
CA ASN A 246 3.91 -10.90 6.64
C ASN A 246 3.48 -11.52 7.98
N PHE A 247 3.69 -10.84 9.11
CA PHE A 247 3.21 -11.33 10.40
C PHE A 247 1.69 -11.31 10.47
N ILE A 248 1.06 -10.21 10.06
CA ILE A 248 -0.40 -10.07 10.03
C ILE A 248 -1.03 -11.09 9.07
N ALA A 249 -0.49 -11.27 7.86
CA ALA A 249 -1.00 -12.24 6.88
C ALA A 249 -0.98 -13.69 7.38
N ARG A 250 0.01 -14.03 8.22
CA ARG A 250 0.29 -15.38 8.71
C ARG A 250 -0.23 -15.65 10.11
N MET A 251 -0.54 -14.62 10.90
CA MET A 251 -1.04 -14.84 12.25
C MET A 251 -2.37 -15.60 12.21
N GLU A 252 -2.64 -16.35 13.27
CA GLU A 252 -3.87 -17.12 13.49
C GLU A 252 -4.69 -16.44 14.59
N PRO A 253 -5.68 -15.58 14.25
CA PRO A 253 -6.46 -14.79 15.21
C PRO A 253 -7.25 -15.66 16.20
N GLU A 254 -7.64 -16.85 15.76
CA GLU A 254 -8.39 -17.81 16.57
C GLU A 254 -7.50 -18.49 17.62
N GLU A 255 -6.18 -18.49 17.43
CA GLU A 255 -5.18 -19.07 18.33
C GLU A 255 -4.48 -17.98 19.15
N THR A 256 -5.21 -17.42 20.12
CA THR A 256 -4.64 -16.46 21.07
C THR A 256 -4.37 -17.12 22.41
N GLU A 257 -3.09 -17.20 22.81
CA GLU A 257 -2.70 -17.69 24.14
C GLU A 257 -2.10 -16.54 24.96
N ALA A 258 -2.77 -16.18 26.07
CA ALA A 258 -2.31 -15.13 26.98
C ALA A 258 -1.94 -13.79 26.28
N GLY A 259 -2.78 -13.36 25.34
CA GLY A 259 -2.58 -12.10 24.59
C GLY A 259 -1.47 -12.17 23.53
N LYS A 260 -1.16 -13.37 23.02
CA LYS A 260 -0.18 -13.60 21.95
C LYS A 260 -0.84 -14.32 20.78
N PHE A 261 -0.71 -13.74 19.59
CA PHE A 261 -1.12 -14.35 18.33
C PHE A 261 0.04 -15.15 17.73
N LEU A 262 -0.19 -16.42 17.43
CA LEU A 262 0.80 -17.27 16.79
C LEU A 262 0.96 -16.88 15.31
N VAL A 263 2.20 -16.69 14.84
CA VAL A 263 2.57 -16.45 13.43
C VAL A 263 3.20 -17.70 12.79
N GLY A 264 3.69 -18.61 13.64
CA GLY A 264 4.33 -19.85 13.23
C GLY A 264 5.82 -19.69 12.92
N ARG A 265 6.35 -20.55 12.04
CA ARG A 265 7.80 -20.66 11.84
C ARG A 265 8.38 -19.50 11.03
N VAL A 266 9.35 -18.77 11.59
CA VAL A 266 10.05 -17.68 10.89
C VAL A 266 11.53 -17.97 10.72
N GLU A 267 11.90 -18.35 9.50
CA GLU A 267 13.31 -18.51 9.08
C GLU A 267 13.88 -17.12 8.72
N THR A 268 14.62 -16.49 9.63
CA THR A 268 15.12 -15.11 9.43
C THR A 268 15.96 -14.96 8.16
N ARG A 269 16.71 -16.00 7.77
CA ARG A 269 17.52 -15.96 6.55
C ARG A 269 16.65 -15.91 5.29
N ALA A 270 15.64 -16.77 5.21
CA ALA A 270 14.71 -16.80 4.09
C ALA A 270 13.90 -15.49 4.05
N LEU A 271 13.39 -15.04 5.19
CA LEU A 271 12.59 -13.82 5.27
C LEU A 271 13.40 -12.56 4.87
N ALA A 272 14.67 -12.48 5.26
CA ALA A 272 15.54 -11.37 4.86
C ALA A 272 15.82 -11.38 3.34
N ALA A 273 16.02 -12.57 2.76
CA ALA A 273 16.21 -12.73 1.33
C ALA A 273 14.95 -12.32 0.55
N ASP A 274 13.77 -12.79 0.98
CA ASP A 274 12.48 -12.43 0.39
C ASP A 274 12.29 -10.92 0.35
N PHE A 275 12.57 -10.21 1.45
CA PHE A 275 12.37 -8.76 1.51
C PHE A 275 13.53 -7.93 0.97
N MET A 276 14.55 -8.58 0.41
CA MET A 276 15.76 -7.92 -0.09
C MET A 276 16.36 -6.97 0.97
N MET A 277 16.51 -7.47 2.19
CA MET A 277 17.15 -6.76 3.31
C MET A 277 18.24 -7.63 3.94
N SER A 278 19.20 -7.02 4.64
CA SER A 278 20.26 -7.82 5.27
C SER A 278 19.74 -8.62 6.46
N ARG A 279 20.26 -9.84 6.64
CA ARG A 279 19.91 -10.69 7.79
C ARG A 279 20.17 -9.98 9.12
N THR A 280 21.33 -9.32 9.23
CA THR A 280 21.72 -8.57 10.43
C THR A 280 20.73 -7.46 10.76
N HIS A 281 20.22 -6.77 9.75
CA HIS A 281 19.25 -5.71 9.93
C HIS A 281 17.89 -6.26 10.41
N LEU A 282 17.39 -7.33 9.79
CA LEU A 282 16.17 -8.00 10.25
C LEU A 282 16.31 -8.54 11.68
N GLN A 283 17.45 -9.15 12.02
CA GLN A 283 17.71 -9.64 13.38
C GLN A 283 17.69 -8.51 14.42
N ARG A 284 18.28 -7.35 14.11
CA ARG A 284 18.23 -6.17 15.00
C ARG A 284 16.81 -5.63 15.16
N LEU A 285 16.03 -5.60 14.07
CA LEU A 285 14.64 -5.17 14.09
C LEU A 285 13.79 -6.07 15.00
N LEU A 286 13.88 -7.38 14.83
CA LEU A 286 13.16 -8.35 15.65
C LEU A 286 13.61 -8.34 17.12
N ALA A 287 14.91 -8.17 17.37
CA ALA A 287 15.42 -8.06 18.74
C ALA A 287 14.88 -6.81 19.46
N LYS A 288 14.83 -5.67 18.77
CA LYS A 288 14.25 -4.43 19.32
C LYS A 288 12.75 -4.58 19.60
N ALA A 289 12.02 -5.17 18.68
CA ALA A 289 10.59 -5.45 18.87
C ALA A 289 10.34 -6.43 20.02
N ALA A 290 11.21 -7.44 20.19
CA ALA A 290 11.12 -8.38 21.29
C ALA A 290 11.42 -7.75 22.66
N GLN A 291 12.40 -6.85 22.74
CA GLN A 291 12.67 -6.07 23.96
C GLN A 291 11.46 -5.23 24.41
N ARG A 292 10.61 -4.83 23.47
CA ARG A 292 9.38 -4.07 23.72
C ARG A 292 8.14 -4.96 23.94
N GLY A 293 8.30 -6.28 23.88
CA GLY A 293 7.20 -7.22 24.02
C GLY A 293 6.23 -7.26 22.83
N CYS A 294 6.57 -6.65 21.68
CA CYS A 294 5.72 -6.67 20.48
C CYS A 294 5.75 -8.03 19.79
N VAL A 295 6.89 -8.72 19.85
CA VAL A 295 7.10 -10.04 19.23
C VAL A 295 7.91 -10.93 20.18
N GLY A 296 7.87 -12.24 19.96
CA GLY A 296 8.77 -13.16 20.64
C GLY A 296 8.68 -14.57 20.10
N TRP A 297 9.24 -15.53 20.85
CA TRP A 297 9.23 -16.94 20.49
C TRP A 297 8.70 -17.80 21.63
N HIS A 298 8.02 -18.91 21.31
CA HIS A 298 7.56 -19.87 22.32
C HIS A 298 8.69 -20.80 22.79
N ASP A 299 9.66 -21.07 21.93
CA ASP A 299 10.67 -22.11 22.12
C ASP A 299 12.08 -21.53 22.21
N GLU A 300 12.42 -20.90 23.33
CA GLU A 300 13.82 -20.56 23.60
C GLU A 300 14.62 -21.82 24.00
N PRO A 301 15.86 -22.02 23.50
CA PRO A 301 16.67 -21.10 22.68
C PRO A 301 16.53 -21.26 21.16
N ARG A 302 15.69 -22.20 20.68
CA ARG A 302 15.60 -22.55 19.25
C ARG A 302 14.95 -21.46 18.39
N LYS A 303 14.10 -20.62 18.98
CA LYS A 303 13.43 -19.47 18.36
C LYS A 303 12.75 -19.83 17.05
N THR A 304 12.02 -20.95 17.01
CA THR A 304 11.40 -21.41 15.78
C THR A 304 10.00 -20.88 15.60
N ARG A 305 9.20 -20.73 16.67
CA ARG A 305 7.79 -20.33 16.59
C ARG A 305 7.59 -18.90 17.07
N LEU A 306 7.39 -17.98 16.13
CA LEU A 306 7.17 -16.56 16.40
C LEU A 306 5.72 -16.31 16.83
N TRP A 307 5.55 -15.46 17.83
CA TRP A 307 4.28 -14.84 18.19
C TRP A 307 4.39 -13.31 18.11
N ILE A 308 3.25 -12.64 17.93
CA ILE A 308 3.11 -11.18 18.05
C ILE A 308 2.11 -10.86 19.16
N SER A 309 2.32 -9.77 19.90
CA SER A 309 1.44 -9.42 21.01
C SER A 309 0.12 -8.84 20.54
N GLN A 310 -0.92 -9.04 21.34
CA GLN A 310 -2.23 -8.46 21.10
C GLN A 310 -2.19 -6.93 21.07
N GLY A 311 -1.48 -6.29 22.00
CA GLY A 311 -1.33 -4.84 22.02
C GLY A 311 -0.67 -4.27 20.76
N PHE A 312 0.31 -4.96 20.17
CA PHE A 312 0.90 -4.55 18.89
C PHE A 312 -0.13 -4.63 17.75
N VAL A 313 -0.93 -5.70 17.72
CA VAL A 313 -1.97 -5.90 16.71
C VAL A 313 -3.08 -4.86 16.84
N GLU A 314 -3.49 -4.52 18.06
CA GLU A 314 -4.48 -3.48 18.35
C GLU A 314 -3.99 -2.10 17.91
N GLU A 315 -2.76 -1.71 18.26
CA GLU A 315 -2.16 -0.44 17.81
C GLU A 315 -2.04 -0.37 16.28
N TYR A 316 -1.57 -1.46 15.65
CA TYR A 316 -1.47 -1.52 14.19
C TYR A 316 -2.85 -1.45 13.52
N SER A 317 -3.86 -2.10 14.10
CA SER A 317 -5.23 -2.07 13.57
C SER A 317 -5.85 -0.69 13.71
N ALA A 318 -5.74 -0.04 14.87
CA ALA A 318 -6.21 1.32 15.08
C ALA A 318 -5.53 2.32 14.13
N TRP A 319 -4.23 2.15 13.88
CA TRP A 319 -3.51 2.97 12.92
C TRP A 319 -3.95 2.73 11.47
N GLN A 320 -4.15 1.47 11.06
CA GLN A 320 -4.68 1.13 9.73
C GLN A 320 -6.11 1.65 9.53
N ALA A 321 -6.93 1.69 10.58
CA ALA A 321 -8.29 2.20 10.55
C ALA A 321 -8.36 3.64 10.01
N VAL A 322 -7.39 4.49 10.36
CA VAL A 322 -7.32 5.87 9.84
C VAL A 322 -7.22 5.90 8.31
N LYS A 323 -6.28 5.13 7.73
CA LYS A 323 -6.14 5.03 6.27
C LYS A 323 -7.38 4.43 5.62
N PHE A 324 -7.96 3.40 6.22
CA PHE A 324 -9.15 2.75 5.69
C PHE A 324 -10.38 3.66 5.69
N ALA A 325 -10.54 4.49 6.72
CA ALA A 325 -11.59 5.51 6.77
C ALA A 325 -11.44 6.51 5.61
N TYR A 326 -10.21 6.96 5.30
CA TYR A 326 -9.99 7.84 4.15
C TYR A 326 -10.16 7.16 2.80
N VAL A 327 -9.88 5.86 2.69
CA VAL A 327 -10.18 5.09 1.47
C VAL A 327 -11.68 5.03 1.23
N ASP A 328 -12.45 4.71 2.27
CA ASP A 328 -13.90 4.59 2.19
C ASP A 328 -14.56 5.94 1.90
N GLU A 329 -14.16 6.97 2.64
CA GLU A 329 -14.63 8.35 2.46
C GLU A 329 -14.38 8.86 1.05
N ALA A 330 -13.18 8.62 0.52
CA ALA A 330 -12.84 9.07 -0.82
C ALA A 330 -13.65 8.35 -1.90
N PHE A 331 -13.95 7.06 -1.69
CA PHE A 331 -14.78 6.28 -2.60
C PHE A 331 -16.23 6.77 -2.60
N GLU A 332 -16.86 6.88 -1.42
CA GLU A 332 -18.25 7.32 -1.32
C GLU A 332 -18.45 8.75 -1.85
N TRP A 333 -17.51 9.65 -1.55
CA TRP A 333 -17.51 11.00 -2.11
C TRP A 333 -17.42 11.00 -3.65
N ALA A 334 -16.51 10.20 -4.21
CA ALA A 334 -16.32 10.14 -5.66
C ALA A 334 -17.51 9.48 -6.37
N LYS A 335 -18.09 8.45 -5.77
CA LYS A 335 -19.28 7.75 -6.26
C LYS A 335 -20.47 8.71 -6.34
N ALA A 336 -20.78 9.42 -5.25
CA ALA A 336 -21.84 10.41 -5.22
C ALA A 336 -21.66 11.49 -6.31
N ARG A 337 -20.42 11.93 -6.54
CA ARG A 337 -20.10 12.93 -7.56
C ARG A 337 -20.35 12.47 -8.99
N ILE A 338 -20.13 11.19 -9.30
CA ILE A 338 -20.41 10.65 -10.63
C ILE A 338 -21.91 10.42 -10.81
N GLU A 339 -22.60 9.93 -9.77
CA GLU A 339 -24.05 9.75 -9.80
C GLU A 339 -24.78 11.08 -10.01
N GLU A 340 -24.33 12.17 -9.37
CA GLU A 340 -24.82 13.53 -9.62
C GLU A 340 -24.63 14.02 -11.06
N LEU A 341 -23.55 13.60 -11.74
CA LEU A 341 -23.26 14.00 -13.13
C LEU A 341 -24.01 13.14 -14.16
N ALA A 342 -24.57 12.01 -13.74
CA ALA A 342 -25.35 11.10 -14.57
C ALA A 342 -26.86 11.43 -14.58
N VAL A 343 -27.32 12.29 -13.65
CA VAL A 343 -28.66 12.87 -13.57
C VAL A 343 -28.68 14.22 -14.29
#